data_AF-A0A7W7PFR6-F1
#
_entry.id   AF-A0A7W7PFR6-F1
#
_cell.length_a   1.000
_cell.length_b   1.000
_cell.length_c   1.000
_cell.angle_alpha   90.00
_cell.angle_beta   90.00
_cell.angle_gamma   90.00
#
_symmetry.space_group_name_H-M   'P 1'
#
loop_
_entity.id
_entity.type
_entity.pdbx_description
1 polymer ?
#
loop_
_entity_poly.entity_id
_entity_poly.type
_entity_poly.pdbx_seq_one_letter_code
_entity_poly.pdbx_strand_id
1 'polypeptide(L)' 'MTEGMVRQWAASGARRHPCAECRDIKRTWVRALDAGDRPQAEAVIVAMGLHQRVAHA' A
#
# COMPACT_ATOMS: atom_id res chain seq x y z
N MET A 1 -5.18 11.10 -8.90
CA MET A 1 -5.52 10.51 -7.58
C MET A 1 -5.41 11.63 -6.56
N THR A 2 -6.51 12.01 -5.92
CA THR A 2 -6.52 13.10 -4.93
C THR A 2 -5.91 12.63 -3.61
N GLU A 3 -5.31 13.55 -2.87
CA GLU A 3 -4.64 13.30 -1.57
C GLU A 3 -5.56 12.57 -0.55
N GLY A 4 -6.87 12.81 -0.64
CA GLY A 4 -7.89 12.12 0.17
C GLY A 4 -8.03 10.62 -0.13
N MET A 5 -7.83 10.21 -1.38
CA MET A 5 -7.90 8.80 -1.79
C MET A 5 -6.71 8.00 -1.26
N VAL A 6 -5.52 8.64 -1.19
CA VAL A 6 -4.29 8.07 -0.63
C VAL A 6 -4.44 7.79 0.87
N ARG A 7 -4.93 8.77 1.63
CA ARG A 7 -5.18 8.62 3.08
C ARG A 7 -6.25 7.57 3.38
N GLN A 8 -7.31 7.53 2.58
CA GLN A 8 -8.37 6.54 2.74
C GLN A 8 -7.87 5.12 2.44
N TRP A 9 -6.97 4.93 1.48
CA TRP A 9 -6.38 3.62 1.17
C TRP A 9 -5.39 3.14 2.24
N ALA A 10 -4.55 4.04 2.75
CA ALA A 10 -3.69 3.78 3.90
C ALA A 10 -4.52 3.33 5.12
N ALA A 11 -5.62 4.03 5.40
CA ALA A 11 -6.51 3.72 6.52
C ALA A 11 -7.31 2.42 6.31
N SER A 12 -7.83 2.18 5.10
CA SER A 12 -8.83 1.13 4.84
C SER A 12 -8.28 -0.29 4.94
N GLY A 13 -7.00 -0.51 4.67
CA GLY A 13 -6.43 -1.85 4.88
C GLY A 13 -5.35 -1.92 5.95
N ALA A 14 -5.12 -0.87 6.74
CA ALA A 14 -4.41 -1.01 8.01
C ALA A 14 -5.34 -1.63 9.09
N ARG A 15 -6.66 -1.42 8.97
CA ARG A 15 -7.67 -1.97 9.91
C ARG A 15 -8.23 -3.35 9.51
N ARG A 16 -7.93 -3.88 8.32
CA ARG A 16 -8.59 -5.08 7.78
C ARG A 16 -7.68 -6.24 7.37
N HIS A 17 -6.36 -6.13 7.44
CA HIS A 17 -5.46 -7.25 7.11
C HIS A 17 -4.45 -7.53 8.24
N PRO A 18 -4.56 -8.65 8.97
CA PRO A 18 -3.59 -9.05 10.00
C PRO A 18 -2.23 -9.50 9.42
N CYS A 19 -2.13 -9.64 8.09
CA CYS A 19 -0.91 -10.05 7.40
C CYS A 19 0.24 -9.05 7.64
N ALA A 20 1.37 -9.56 8.13
CA ALA A 20 2.57 -8.76 8.37
C ALA A 20 3.10 -8.12 7.07
N GLU A 21 3.10 -8.88 5.97
CA GLU A 21 3.60 -8.44 4.67
C GLU A 21 2.72 -7.32 4.07
N CYS A 22 1.39 -7.44 4.21
CA CYS A 22 0.46 -6.36 3.84
C CYS A 22 0.78 -5.04 4.58
N ARG A 23 1.19 -5.12 5.85
CA ARG A 23 1.59 -3.93 6.63
C ARG A 23 2.90 -3.35 6.12
N ASP A 24 3.87 -4.19 5.79
CA ASP A 24 5.18 -3.74 5.28
C ASP A 24 5.08 -3.06 3.92
N ILE A 25 4.35 -3.67 2.97
CA ILE A 25 4.11 -3.07 1.66
C ILE A 25 3.47 -1.67 1.82
N LYS A 26 2.52 -1.50 2.74
CA LYS A 26 1.93 -0.18 3.02
C LYS A 26 2.89 0.82 3.62
N ARG A 27 3.71 0.40 4.59
CA ARG A 27 4.73 1.27 5.17
C ARG A 27 5.69 1.77 4.10
N THR A 28 6.14 0.88 3.21
CA THR A 28 7.02 1.24 2.09
C THR A 28 6.33 2.20 1.11
N TRP A 29 5.05 1.97 0.81
CA TRP A 29 4.28 2.85 -0.06
C TRP A 29 4.15 4.27 0.51
N VAL A 30 3.81 4.41 1.80
CA VAL A 30 3.73 5.71 2.47
C VAL A 30 5.09 6.41 2.46
N ARG A 31 6.18 5.70 2.75
CA ARG A 31 7.55 6.27 2.70
C ARG A 31 7.91 6.78 1.30
N ALA A 32 7.54 6.03 0.25
CA ALA A 32 7.79 6.45 -1.12
C ALA A 32 7.01 7.73 -1.46
N LEU A 33 5.76 7.83 -1.03
CA LEU A 33 4.96 9.05 -1.20
C LEU A 33 5.53 10.25 -0.43
N ASP A 34 5.94 10.05 0.82
CA ASP A 34 6.53 11.12 1.66
C ASP A 34 7.86 11.61 1.07
N ALA A 35 8.63 10.71 0.44
CA ALA A 35 9.86 11.04 -0.28
C ALA A 35 9.62 11.67 -1.67
N GLY A 36 8.37 11.73 -2.14
CA GLY A 36 8.04 12.17 -3.50
C GLY A 36 8.44 11.19 -4.61
N ASP A 37 8.85 9.95 -4.25
CA ASP A 37 9.22 8.88 -5.18
C ASP A 37 7.96 8.19 -5.72
N ARG A 38 7.36 8.83 -6.73
CA ARG A 38 6.16 8.33 -7.41
C ARG A 38 6.39 6.98 -8.12
N PRO A 39 7.50 6.76 -8.85
CA PRO A 39 7.78 5.45 -9.45
C PRO A 39 7.82 4.32 -8.43
N GLN A 40 8.46 4.54 -7.27
CA GLN A 40 8.50 3.54 -6.21
C GLN A 40 7.12 3.31 -5.60
N ALA A 41 6.34 4.37 -5.35
CA ALA A 41 4.97 4.22 -4.84
C ALA A 41 4.08 3.40 -5.81
N GLU A 42 4.24 3.59 -7.11
CA GLU A 42 3.52 2.81 -8.13
C GLU A 42 3.98 1.34 -8.18
N ALA A 43 5.27 1.07 -8.04
CA ALA A 43 5.75 -0.32 -7.95
C ALA A 43 5.20 -1.06 -6.71
N VAL A 44 5.17 -0.37 -5.57
CA VAL A 44 4.73 -0.95 -4.30
C VAL A 44 3.21 -1.20 -4.28
N ILE A 45 2.40 -0.34 -4.93
CA ILE A 45 0.95 -0.57 -5.02
C ILE A 45 0.63 -1.81 -5.87
N VAL A 46 1.39 -2.05 -6.95
CA VAL A 46 1.25 -3.26 -7.77
C VAL A 46 1.61 -4.51 -6.96
N ALA A 47 2.68 -4.45 -6.16
CA ALA A 47 3.07 -5.54 -5.27
C ALA A 47 1.97 -5.90 -4.26
N MET A 48 1.26 -4.90 -3.70
CA MET A 48 0.09 -5.16 -2.84
C MET A 48 -1.00 -5.94 -3.58
N GLY A 49 -1.34 -5.52 -4.80
CA GLY A 49 -2.37 -6.19 -5.61
C GLY A 49 -2.01 -7.64 -5.94
N LEU A 50 -0.73 -7.93 -6.21
CA LEU A 50 -0.26 -9.31 -6.39
C LEU A 50 -0.34 -10.12 -5.10
N HIS A 51 0.19 -9.59 -3.99
CA HIS A 51 0.18 -10.27 -2.71
C HIS A 51 -1.24 -10.63 -2.27
N GLN A 52 -2.19 -9.69 -2.41
CA GLN A 52 -3.60 -9.94 -2.09
C GLN A 52 -4.20 -11.10 -2.90
N ARG A 53 -3.86 -11.23 -4.19
CA ARG A 53 -4.34 -12.33 -5.05
C ARG A 53 -3.69 -13.67 -4.74
N VAL A 54 -2.45 -13.69 -4.27
CA VAL A 54 -1.70 -14.93 -4.02
C VAL A 54 -1.92 -15.44 -2.60
N ALA A 55 -1.88 -14.55 -1.61
CA ALA A 55 -1.89 -14.91 -0.19
C ALA A 55 -3.27 -14.85 0.47
N HIS A 56 -4.25 -14.20 -0.15
CA HIS A 56 -5.56 -13.91 0.46
C HIS A 56 -6.76 -14.20 -0.46
N ALA A 57 -6.56 -14.93 -1.56
CA ALA A 57 -7.64 -15.38 -2.45
C ALA A 57 -8.48 -16.49 -1.83
#